data_AF-A0A803Y2F1-F1
#
_entry.id   AF-A0A803Y2F1-F1
#
_cell.length_a   1.000
_cell.length_b   1.000
_cell.length_c   1.000
_cell.angle_alpha   90.00
_cell.angle_beta   90.00
_cell.angle_gamma   90.00
#
_symmetry.space_group_name_H-M   'P 1'
#
loop_
_entity.id
_entity.type
_entity.pdbx_description
1 polymer ?
#
loop_
_entity_poly.entity_id
_entity_poly.type
_entity_poly.pdbx_seq_one_letter_code
_entity_poly.pdbx_strand_id
1 'polypeptide(L)' 'LTFLPDKRPVMSILYYVNHAEDLASKLLQCFPKNRLSAQAALSHEYFSDLPPRLWELTDSEYNLL' A
#
# COMPACT_ATOMS: atom_id res chain seq x y z
N LEU A 1 -2.79 25.89 15.77
CA LEU A 1 -2.52 24.96 14.65
C LEU A 1 -1.08 25.17 14.17
N THR A 2 -0.11 25.00 15.07
CA THR A 2 1.29 25.30 14.76
C THR A 2 1.85 24.11 13.99
N PHE A 3 2.10 24.33 12.70
CA PHE A 3 2.80 23.42 11.82
C PHE A 3 4.20 23.16 12.39
N LEU A 4 4.44 21.93 12.85
CA LEU A 4 5.77 21.48 13.25
C LEU A 4 6.63 21.38 11.98
N PRO A 5 7.79 22.07 11.88
CA PRO A 5 8.57 22.16 10.65
C PRO A 5 9.42 20.92 10.36
N ASP A 6 9.29 19.85 11.14
CA ASP A 6 10.18 18.67 11.05
C ASP A 6 9.43 17.34 10.96
N LYS A 7 8.26 17.35 10.33
CA LYS A 7 7.68 16.13 9.75
C LYS A 7 7.54 16.36 8.26
N ARG A 8 8.60 16.13 7.49
CA ARG A 8 8.41 15.73 6.10
C ARG A 8 7.49 14.50 6.16
N PRO A 9 6.22 14.61 5.72
CA PRO A 9 5.32 13.50 5.87
C PRO A 9 5.94 12.31 5.13
N VAL A 10 5.82 11.10 5.66
CA VAL A 10 6.24 9.87 4.96
C VAL A 10 5.60 9.81 3.55
N MET A 11 4.52 10.57 3.32
CA MET A 11 3.93 10.82 2.01
C MET A 11 4.89 11.44 0.98
N SER A 12 5.92 12.19 1.38
CA SER A 12 6.86 12.84 0.45
C SER A 12 7.70 11.84 -0.35
N ILE A 13 8.01 10.66 0.21
CA ILE A 13 8.70 9.61 -0.54
C ILE A 13 7.74 8.89 -1.51
N LEU A 14 6.44 8.86 -1.20
CA LEU A 14 5.44 8.20 -2.02
C LEU A 14 5.16 8.98 -3.32
N TYR A 15 5.47 10.28 -3.36
CA TYR A 15 5.37 11.08 -4.59
C TYR A 15 6.35 10.62 -5.68
N TYR A 16 7.43 9.94 -5.31
CA TYR A 16 8.43 9.42 -6.25
C TYR A 16 8.11 8.01 -6.73
N VAL A 17 7.11 7.35 -6.14
CA VAL A 17 6.72 5.98 -6.49
C VAL A 17 5.33 6.01 -7.09
N ASN A 18 5.22 5.58 -8.35
CA ASN A 18 3.96 5.63 -9.10
C ASN A 18 2.84 4.92 -8.31
N HIS A 19 1.68 5.56 -8.20
CA HIS A 19 0.48 5.04 -7.53
C HIS A 19 0.63 4.75 -6.01
N ALA A 20 1.77 5.04 -5.40
CA ALA A 20 2.04 4.72 -3.99
C ALA A 20 1.29 5.62 -3.01
N GLU A 21 1.22 6.92 -3.32
CA GLU A 21 0.44 7.89 -2.55
C GLU A 21 -1.05 7.52 -2.55
N ASP A 22 -1.58 7.14 -3.72
CA ASP A 22 -2.98 6.77 -3.88
C ASP A 22 -3.31 5.51 -3.06
N LEU A 23 -2.48 4.46 -3.14
CA LEU A 23 -2.62 3.27 -2.31
C LEU A 23 -2.55 3.59 -0.81
N ALA A 24 -1.56 4.38 -0.40
CA ALA A 24 -1.38 4.76 1.00
C ALA A 24 -2.56 5.60 1.52
N SER A 25 -3.12 6.49 0.70
CA SER A 25 -4.29 7.27 1.07
C SER A 25 -5.50 6.37 1.34
N LYS A 26 -5.74 5.35 0.51
CA LYS A 26 -6.84 4.38 0.65
C LYS A 26 -6.64 3.41 1.83
N LEU A 27 -5.40 3.16 2.24
CA LEU A 27 -5.08 2.33 3.41
C LEU A 27 -5.11 3.12 4.74
N LEU A 28 -4.61 4.36 4.73
CA LEU A 28 -4.48 5.22 5.90
C LEU A 28 -5.74 6.08 6.12
N GLN A 29 -6.90 5.44 6.05
CA GLN A 29 -8.19 6.08 6.28
C GLN A 29 -8.49 6.21 7.79
N CYS A 30 -8.95 7.40 8.21
CA CYS A 30 -9.34 7.67 9.60
C CYS A 30 -10.51 6.77 10.05
N PHE A 31 -11.42 6.45 9.13
CA PHE A 31 -12.52 5.52 9.37
C PHE A 31 -12.18 4.14 8.81
N PRO A 32 -12.16 3.08 9.63
CA PRO A 32 -11.74 1.76 9.19
C PRO A 32 -12.67 1.15 8.12
N LYS A 33 -13.94 1.59 8.06
CA LYS A 33 -14.90 1.14 7.04
C LYS A 33 -14.55 1.60 5.62
N ASN A 34 -13.82 2.71 5.50
CA ASN A 34 -13.39 3.25 4.21
C ASN A 34 -12.00 2.73 3.82
N ARG A 35 -11.37 1.93 4.69
CA ARG A 35 -10.06 1.35 4.42
C ARG A 35 -10.17 0.32 3.31
N LEU A 36 -9.24 0.38 2.37
CA LEU A 36 -9.10 -0.61 1.32
C LEU A 36 -8.92 -2.01 1.90
N SER A 37 -9.67 -2.99 1.40
CA SER A 37 -9.50 -4.39 1.80
C SER A 37 -8.18 -4.94 1.27
N ALA A 38 -7.64 -5.98 1.91
CA ALA A 38 -6.39 -6.61 1.46
C ALA A 38 -6.49 -7.10 0.01
N GLN A 39 -7.61 -7.73 -0.35
CA GLN A 39 -7.85 -8.21 -1.72
C GLN A 39 -7.87 -7.05 -2.74
N ALA A 40 -8.54 -5.94 -2.41
CA ALA A 40 -8.60 -4.79 -3.31
C ALA A 40 -7.27 -4.03 -3.37
N ALA A 41 -6.49 -4.04 -2.28
CA ALA A 41 -5.15 -3.50 -2.26
C ALA A 41 -4.23 -4.28 -3.20
N LEU A 42 -4.31 -5.62 -3.20
CA LEU A 42 -3.52 -6.46 -4.11
C LEU A 42 -3.81 -6.15 -5.59
N SER A 43 -5.08 -5.88 -5.95
CA SER A 43 -5.44 -5.49 -7.32
C SER A 43 -5.12 -4.03 -7.69
N HIS A 44 -4.40 -3.28 -6.84
CA HIS A 44 -4.08 -1.88 -7.10
C HIS A 44 -2.97 -1.72 -8.14
N GLU A 45 -3.02 -0.63 -8.93
CA GLU A 45 -2.03 -0.34 -9.99
C GLU A 45 -0.58 -0.21 -9.48
N TYR A 46 -0.43 0.09 -8.19
CA TYR A 46 0.88 0.08 -7.50
C TYR A 46 1.60 -1.27 -7.64
N PHE A 47 0.82 -2.36 -7.73
CA PHE A 47 1.30 -3.73 -7.84
C PHE A 47 1.38 -4.22 -9.30
N SER A 48 1.05 -3.38 -10.29
CA SER A 48 1.14 -3.74 -11.71
C SER A 48 2.57 -4.04 -12.17
N ASP A 49 3.57 -3.45 -11.50
CA ASP A 49 4.99 -3.68 -11.79
C ASP A 49 5.51 -5.02 -11.21
N LEU A 50 4.68 -5.76 -10.46
CA LEU A 50 5.08 -7.03 -9.88
C LEU A 50 5.12 -8.16 -10.93
N PRO A 51 6.12 -9.05 -10.85
CA PRO A 51 6.21 -10.19 -11.74
C PRO A 51 5.02 -11.15 -11.55
N PRO A 52 4.43 -11.72 -12.63
CA PRO A 52 3.30 -12.64 -12.56
C PRO A 52 3.50 -13.82 -11.59
N ARG A 53 4.75 -14.26 -11.45
CA ARG A 53 5.15 -15.37 -10.57
C ARG A 53 4.82 -15.14 -9.09
N LEU A 54 4.68 -13.88 -8.64
CA LEU A 54 4.28 -13.59 -7.26
C LEU A 54 2.79 -13.90 -7.03
N TRP A 55 1.95 -13.78 -8.08
CA TRP A 55 0.52 -14.10 -8.02
C TRP A 55 0.23 -15.61 -8.01
N GLU A 56 1.21 -16.41 -8.42
CA GLU A 56 1.13 -17.86 -8.44
C GLU A 56 1.44 -18.49 -7.07
N LEU A 57 1.95 -17.69 -6.12
CA LEU A 57 2.23 -18.15 -4.77
C LEU A 57 0.92 -18.51 -4.07
N THR A 58 0.88 -19.70 -3.50
CA THR A 58 -0.28 -20.14 -2.71
C THR A 58 -0.06 -19.77 -1.25
N ASP A 59 -1.13 -19.36 -0.56
CA ASP A 59 -1.08 -19.00 0.87
C ASP A 59 -0.46 -20.10 1.74
N SER A 60 -0.49 -21.35 1.27
CA SER A 60 -0.01 -22.56 1.94
C SER A 60 1.50 -22.83 1.88
N GLU A 61 2.31 -22.08 1.12
CA GLU A 61 3.76 -22.34 0.99
C GLU A 61 4.58 -22.05 2.27
N TYR A 62 3.95 -21.54 3.33
CA TYR A 62 4.59 -21.30 4.63
C TYR A 62 4.40 -22.40 5.69
N ASN A 63 3.79 -23.55 5.36
CA ASN A 63 3.64 -24.68 6.29
C ASN A 63 4.75 -25.75 6.17
N LEU A 64 5.90 -25.44 5.54
CA LEU A 64 7.03 -26.37 5.37
C LEU A 64 8.38 -25.84 5.90
N LEU A 65 8.37 -24.86 6.81
CA LEU A 65 9.50 -24.53 7.70
C LEU A 65 9.05 -24.65 9.17
#